data_AF-A0A7C1NA87-F1
#
_entry.id   AF-A0A7C1NA87-F1
#
_cell.length_a   1.000
_cell.length_b   1.000
_cell.length_c   1.000
_cell.angle_alpha   90.00
_cell.angle_beta   90.00
_cell.angle_gamma   90.00
#
_symmetry.space_group_name_H-M   'P 1'
#
loop_
_entity.id
_entity.type
_entity.pdbx_description
1 polymer ?
#
loop_
_entity_poly.entity_id
_entity_poly.type
_entity_poly.pdbx_seq_one_letter_code
_entity_poly.pdbx_strand_id
1 'polypeptide(L)'
;MAALDRGENYKESNAVQLKAESVLEGEDEDDRIAKAIQPELKSVVKDVTPEEVKADITEARSSAAAPGIPGRIDTAILTIQKTEGRRRCPECNIDKPQMIHETVDKSNIILDYPRVYGKKFKCGSCGVEWRER
;
A
#
# COMPACT_ATOMS: atom_id res chain seq x y z
N MET A 1 4.96 -44.46 -41.53
CA MET A 1 5.19 -43.00 -41.62
C MET A 1 4.43 -42.27 -40.52
N ALA A 2 4.86 -42.38 -39.26
CA ALA A 2 4.24 -41.63 -38.15
C ALA A 2 5.24 -41.16 -37.08
N ALA A 3 6.50 -41.61 -37.14
CA ALA A 3 7.52 -41.29 -36.15
C ALA A 3 8.31 -40.00 -36.45
N LEU A 4 8.36 -39.56 -37.72
CA LEU A 4 9.15 -38.39 -38.12
C LEU A 4 8.52 -37.04 -37.72
N ASP A 5 7.24 -37.02 -37.35
CA ASP A 5 6.52 -35.80 -36.97
C ASP A 5 6.64 -35.48 -35.46
N ARG A 6 7.13 -36.41 -34.64
CA ARG A 6 7.12 -36.29 -33.17
C ARG A 6 8.39 -35.69 -32.55
N GLY A 7 9.31 -35.20 -33.39
CA GLY A 7 10.58 -34.62 -32.98
C GLY A 7 11.65 -35.65 -32.61
N GLU A 8 12.93 -35.25 -32.72
CA GLU A 8 14.11 -36.12 -32.57
C GLU A 8 14.24 -36.79 -31.17
N ASN A 9 13.44 -36.38 -30.19
CA ASN A 9 13.45 -36.89 -28.82
C ASN A 9 12.23 -37.77 -28.45
N TYR A 10 11.42 -38.21 -29.41
CA TYR A 10 10.27 -39.08 -29.13
C TYR A 10 10.69 -40.53 -28.82
N LYS A 11 10.66 -40.92 -27.54
CA LYS A 11 10.77 -42.32 -27.12
C LYS A 11 9.39 -42.88 -26.85
N GLU A 12 8.99 -43.91 -27.58
CA GLU A 12 7.68 -44.57 -27.45
C GLU A 12 7.38 -45.02 -26.03
N SER A 13 8.40 -45.47 -25.28
CA SER A 13 8.27 -45.83 -23.86
C SER A 13 7.85 -44.65 -22.97
N ASN A 14 8.36 -43.44 -23.23
CA ASN A 14 7.96 -42.24 -22.46
C ASN A 14 6.50 -41.87 -22.73
N ALA A 15 6.06 -41.96 -23.99
CA ALA A 15 4.68 -41.65 -24.36
C ALA A 15 3.67 -42.68 -23.83
N VAL A 16 4.06 -43.95 -23.72
CA VAL A 16 3.26 -45.00 -23.11
C VAL A 16 3.19 -44.84 -21.59
N GLN A 17 4.30 -44.46 -20.95
CA GLN A 17 4.36 -44.22 -19.51
C GLN A 17 3.48 -43.01 -19.12
N LEU A 18 3.57 -41.89 -19.87
CA LEU A 18 2.74 -40.71 -19.63
C LEU A 18 1.24 -41.00 -19.75
N LYS A 19 0.85 -41.84 -20.71
CA LYS A 19 -0.55 -42.28 -20.87
C LYS A 19 -1.00 -43.20 -19.75
N ALA A 20 -0.13 -44.04 -19.23
CA ALA A 20 -0.45 -44.90 -18.10
C ALA A 20 -0.60 -44.09 -16.80
N GLU A 21 0.25 -43.08 -16.59
CA GLU A 21 0.16 -42.14 -15.46
C GLU A 21 -1.14 -41.32 -15.53
N SER A 22 -1.49 -40.77 -16.70
CA SER A 22 -2.73 -39.98 -16.86
C SER A 22 -4.03 -40.78 -16.73
N VAL A 23 -3.97 -42.11 -16.82
CA VAL A 23 -5.14 -43.00 -16.63
C VAL A 23 -5.26 -43.43 -15.17
N LEU A 24 -4.14 -43.50 -14.44
CA LEU A 24 -4.10 -43.82 -13.01
C LEU A 24 -4.42 -42.61 -12.14
N GLU A 25 -4.05 -41.40 -12.57
CA GLU A 25 -4.55 -40.12 -12.05
C GLU A 25 -5.97 -39.87 -12.58
N GLY A 26 -6.94 -40.66 -12.12
CA GLY A 26 -8.35 -40.37 -12.34
C GLY A 26 -8.73 -39.00 -11.76
N GLU A 27 -9.88 -38.44 -12.14
CA GLU A 27 -10.37 -37.18 -11.55
C GLU A 27 -10.47 -37.33 -10.03
N ASP A 28 -9.52 -36.73 -9.31
CA ASP A 28 -9.46 -36.76 -7.86
C ASP A 28 -10.65 -35.99 -7.28
N GLU A 29 -11.01 -36.28 -6.03
CA GLU A 29 -12.10 -35.56 -5.36
C GLU A 29 -11.84 -34.05 -5.32
N ASP A 30 -10.58 -33.64 -5.29
CA ASP A 30 -10.13 -32.25 -5.35
C ASP A 30 -10.50 -31.55 -6.67
N ASP A 31 -10.41 -32.24 -7.82
CA ASP A 31 -10.81 -31.69 -9.13
C ASP A 31 -12.32 -31.47 -9.22
N ARG A 32 -13.10 -32.36 -8.58
CA ARG A 32 -14.55 -32.24 -8.50
C ARG A 32 -14.97 -31.09 -7.61
N ILE A 33 -14.28 -30.90 -6.49
CA ILE A 33 -14.48 -29.78 -5.57
C ILE A 33 -14.12 -28.46 -6.29
N ALA A 34 -13.01 -28.40 -7.03
CA ALA A 34 -12.61 -27.22 -7.80
C ALA A 34 -13.65 -26.83 -8.87
N LYS A 35 -14.21 -27.81 -9.61
CA LYS A 35 -15.31 -27.58 -10.56
C LYS A 35 -16.58 -27.08 -9.88
N ALA A 36 -16.89 -27.55 -8.67
CA ALA A 36 -18.07 -27.14 -7.91
C ALA A 36 -17.98 -25.72 -7.33
N ILE A 37 -16.77 -25.21 -7.05
CA ILE A 37 -16.56 -23.89 -6.45
C ILE A 37 -16.69 -22.73 -7.47
N GLN A 38 -16.57 -23.00 -8.78
CA GLN A 38 -16.44 -21.94 -9.81
C GLN A 38 -17.70 -21.33 -10.48
N PRO A 39 -18.98 -21.60 -10.13
CA PRO A 39 -20.09 -20.91 -10.80
C PRO A 39 -20.45 -19.54 -10.21
N GLU A 40 -20.23 -19.30 -8.91
CA GLU A 40 -20.83 -18.16 -8.19
C GLU A 40 -19.98 -16.88 -8.17
N LEU A 41 -18.71 -16.92 -8.60
CA LEU A 41 -17.77 -15.78 -8.52
C LEU A 41 -17.40 -15.16 -9.87
N LYS A 42 -18.25 -15.31 -10.88
CA LYS A 42 -18.26 -14.36 -12.00
C LYS A 42 -18.90 -13.08 -11.49
N SER A 43 -18.10 -12.29 -10.77
CA SER A 43 -18.43 -10.92 -10.46
C SER A 43 -18.81 -10.23 -11.77
N VAL A 44 -20.03 -9.70 -11.80
CA VAL A 44 -20.50 -8.84 -12.87
C VAL A 44 -19.52 -7.68 -12.91
N VAL A 45 -18.64 -7.67 -13.92
CA VAL A 45 -17.81 -6.50 -14.22
C VAL A 45 -18.78 -5.45 -14.70
N LYS A 46 -19.27 -4.64 -13.76
CA LYS A 46 -20.07 -3.47 -14.07
C LYS A 46 -19.11 -2.48 -14.73
N ASP A 47 -19.43 -2.04 -15.94
CA ASP A 47 -18.66 -0.99 -16.61
C ASP A 47 -18.76 0.30 -15.79
N VAL A 48 -17.76 0.53 -14.94
CA VAL A 48 -17.68 1.74 -14.11
C VAL A 48 -17.24 2.88 -15.01
N THR A 49 -17.99 3.97 -14.99
CA THR A 49 -17.62 5.14 -15.79
C THR A 49 -16.39 5.83 -15.21
N PRO A 50 -15.55 6.50 -16.03
CA PRO A 50 -14.33 7.16 -15.54
C PRO A 50 -14.57 8.26 -14.50
N GLU A 51 -15.79 8.77 -14.38
CA GLU A 51 -16.16 9.80 -13.41
C GLU A 51 -16.42 9.22 -12.02
N GLU A 52 -17.08 8.05 -11.93
CA GLU A 52 -17.31 7.35 -10.66
C GLU A 52 -15.99 6.89 -10.03
N VAL A 53 -15.06 6.39 -10.85
CA VAL A 53 -13.71 6.02 -10.40
C VAL A 53 -12.96 7.22 -9.81
N LYS A 54 -13.12 8.42 -10.38
CA LYS A 54 -12.47 9.64 -9.85
C LYS A 54 -13.05 10.05 -8.51
N ALA A 55 -14.36 9.92 -8.33
CA ALA A 55 -15.05 10.22 -7.07
C ALA A 55 -14.61 9.27 -5.94
N ASP A 56 -14.53 7.96 -6.22
CA ASP A 56 -14.08 6.97 -5.24
C ASP A 56 -12.61 7.18 -4.84
N ILE A 57 -11.73 7.58 -5.78
CA ILE A 57 -10.34 7.92 -5.47
C ILE A 57 -10.25 9.17 -4.57
N THR A 58 -11.14 10.15 -4.75
CA THR A 58 -11.19 11.32 -3.87
C THR A 58 -11.69 10.97 -2.47
N GLU A 59 -12.63 10.03 -2.33
CA GLU A 59 -13.14 9.61 -1.02
C GLU A 59 -12.14 8.70 -0.28
N ALA A 60 -11.45 7.80 -1.01
CA ALA A 60 -10.40 6.93 -0.49
C ALA A 60 -9.12 7.68 -0.05
N ARG A 61 -8.86 8.89 -0.56
CA ARG A 61 -7.75 9.75 -0.08
C ARG A 61 -7.87 10.11 1.41
N SER A 62 -9.07 9.98 1.98
CA SER A 62 -9.40 10.38 3.35
C SER A 62 -9.08 9.32 4.40
N SER A 63 -8.74 8.08 4.01
CA SER A 63 -8.60 6.96 4.96
C SER A 63 -7.21 6.30 4.92
N ALA A 64 -6.54 6.39 6.08
CA ALA A 64 -5.58 5.44 6.66
C ALA A 64 -4.23 5.12 5.95
N ALA A 65 -3.17 5.62 6.60
CA ALA A 65 -2.07 4.82 7.17
C ALA A 65 -1.14 4.01 6.22
N ALA A 66 -0.17 4.71 5.63
CA ALA A 66 1.17 4.16 5.43
C ALA A 66 2.20 5.32 5.54
N PRO A 67 3.00 5.41 6.62
CA PRO A 67 4.09 6.37 6.70
C PRO A 67 5.23 5.87 5.81
N GLY A 68 5.47 6.51 4.67
CA GLY A 68 6.63 6.17 3.83
C GLY A 68 6.51 6.41 2.33
N ILE A 69 5.43 7.01 1.82
CA ILE A 69 5.39 7.42 0.40
C ILE A 69 6.23 8.70 0.25
N PRO A 70 7.37 8.68 -0.47
CA PRO A 70 8.15 9.88 -0.73
C PRO A 70 7.28 10.91 -1.48
N GLY A 71 7.15 12.11 -0.93
CA GLY A 71 6.37 13.21 -1.49
C GLY A 71 4.97 13.43 -0.91
N ARG A 72 4.48 12.56 0.01
CA ARG A 72 3.23 12.83 0.74
C ARG A 72 3.51 13.76 1.91
N ILE A 73 3.29 15.06 1.71
CA ILE A 73 3.23 16.00 2.83
C ILE A 73 1.89 15.85 3.54
N ASP A 74 1.91 15.54 4.83
CA ASP A 74 0.70 15.65 5.65
C ASP A 74 0.32 17.12 5.72
N THR A 75 -0.71 17.52 4.96
CA THR A 75 -1.27 18.88 4.94
C THR A 75 -2.05 19.22 6.22
N ALA A 76 -2.19 18.26 7.13
CA ALA A 76 -2.89 18.43 8.40
C ALA A 76 -2.09 19.24 9.43
N ILE A 77 -0.77 19.39 9.27
CA ILE A 77 0.10 20.06 10.25
C ILE A 77 0.45 21.47 9.77
N LEU A 78 0.23 22.47 10.64
CA LEU A 78 0.53 23.88 10.37
C LEU A 78 2.04 24.07 10.15
N THR A 79 2.44 24.78 9.11
CA THR A 79 3.85 25.10 8.84
C THR A 79 4.07 26.60 8.97
N ILE A 80 4.95 26.99 9.89
CA ILE A 80 5.22 28.38 10.28
C ILE A 80 6.70 28.68 10.02
N GLN A 81 7.03 29.92 9.67
CA GLN A 81 8.42 30.34 9.58
C GLN A 81 9.08 30.37 10.94
N LYS A 82 10.37 30.03 11.00
CA LYS A 82 11.16 30.11 12.22
C LYS A 82 11.14 31.52 12.82
N THR A 83 10.41 31.72 13.91
CA THR A 83 10.46 32.96 14.69
C THR A 83 11.79 33.06 15.44
N GLU A 84 12.53 34.14 15.22
CA GLU A 84 13.74 34.46 15.99
C GLU A 84 13.34 34.87 17.41
N GLY A 85 13.83 34.13 18.41
CA GLY A 85 13.55 34.38 19.83
C GLY A 85 12.78 33.27 20.54
N ARG A 86 11.94 33.63 21.50
CA ARG A 86 11.15 32.69 22.31
C ARG A 86 9.99 32.14 21.48
N ARG A 87 9.95 30.81 21.33
CA ARG A 87 8.88 30.10 20.62
C ARG A 87 7.54 30.37 21.27
N ARG A 88 6.56 30.72 20.44
CA ARG A 88 5.17 30.96 20.85
C ARG A 88 4.26 30.04 20.08
N CYS A 89 3.24 29.52 20.77
CA CYS A 89 2.21 28.75 20.09
C CYS A 89 1.43 29.67 19.12
N PRO A 90 1.17 29.26 17.87
CA PRO A 90 0.41 30.06 16.91
C PRO A 90 -1.04 30.35 17.33
N GLU A 91 -1.63 29.45 18.12
CA GLU A 91 -3.06 29.52 18.46
C GLU A 91 -3.29 30.29 19.77
N CYS A 92 -2.61 29.88 20.84
CA CYS A 92 -2.82 30.44 22.18
C CYS A 92 -1.73 31.43 22.62
N ASN A 93 -0.73 31.71 21.78
CA ASN A 93 0.38 32.63 22.05
C ASN A 93 1.16 32.37 23.35
N ILE A 94 1.08 31.16 23.89
CA ILE A 94 1.86 30.79 25.08
C ILE A 94 3.35 30.80 24.75
N ASP A 95 4.11 31.51 25.57
CA ASP A 95 5.56 31.70 25.47
C ASP A 95 6.36 30.85 26.48
N LYS A 96 5.66 30.10 27.34
CA LYS A 96 6.28 29.26 28.37
C LYS A 96 6.90 28.01 27.73
N PRO A 97 8.25 27.82 27.79
CA PRO A 97 8.92 26.72 27.11
C PRO A 97 8.55 25.35 27.69
N GLN A 98 8.20 25.30 28.97
CA GLN A 98 7.73 24.06 29.62
C GLN A 98 6.43 23.53 29.02
N MET A 99 5.66 24.38 28.33
CA MET A 99 4.39 24.01 27.71
C MET A 99 4.54 23.65 26.22
N ILE A 100 5.72 23.75 25.62
CA ILE A 100 5.94 23.44 24.20
C ILE A 100 6.83 22.20 24.11
N HIS A 101 6.24 21.07 23.72
CA HIS A 101 6.96 19.82 23.59
C HIS A 101 7.47 19.63 22.16
N GLU A 102 8.78 19.38 22.03
CA GLU A 102 9.42 19.03 20.78
C GLU A 102 9.36 17.51 20.56
N THR A 103 8.87 17.08 19.40
CA THR A 103 8.82 15.67 19.01
C THR A 103 9.30 15.48 17.58
N VAL A 104 9.73 14.25 17.27
CA VAL A 104 10.19 13.90 15.93
C VAL A 104 9.00 13.67 15.02
N ASP A 105 9.04 14.27 13.83
CA ASP A 105 8.01 14.13 12.83
C ASP A 105 8.38 13.08 11.77
N LYS A 106 7.83 11.88 11.93
CA LYS A 106 8.07 10.75 11.01
C LYS A 106 7.47 10.96 9.62
N SER A 107 6.58 11.93 9.45
CA SER A 107 5.99 12.25 8.15
C SER A 107 6.82 13.24 7.33
N ASN A 108 7.74 13.97 7.97
CA ASN A 108 8.66 14.87 7.29
C ASN A 108 10.05 14.24 7.25
N ILE A 109 10.37 13.56 6.15
CA ILE A 109 11.69 12.96 5.94
C ILE A 109 12.58 14.01 5.25
N ILE A 110 13.62 14.48 5.95
CA ILE A 110 14.59 15.44 5.41
C ILE A 110 15.61 14.72 4.54
N LEU A 111 16.07 13.55 5.00
CA LEU A 111 17.05 12.70 4.31
C LEU A 111 16.60 11.25 4.46
N ASP A 112 16.58 10.48 3.37
CA ASP A 112 16.18 9.06 3.44
C ASP A 112 17.33 8.15 3.93
N TYR A 113 18.59 8.49 3.60
CA TYR A 113 19.75 7.71 4.02
C TYR A 113 20.99 8.59 4.32
N PRO A 114 21.52 8.61 5.56
CA PRO A 114 20.92 8.09 6.79
C PRO A 114 19.55 8.72 7.07
N ARG A 115 18.59 7.96 7.60
CA ARG A 115 17.22 8.45 7.74
C ARG A 115 17.12 9.56 8.80
N VAL A 116 16.88 10.79 8.34
CA VAL A 116 16.71 11.98 9.18
C VAL A 116 15.29 12.50 9.04
N TYR A 117 14.61 12.61 10.18
CA TYR A 117 13.27 13.14 10.28
C TYR A 117 13.28 14.61 10.73
N GLY A 118 12.27 15.37 10.30
CA GLY A 118 12.03 16.72 10.76
C GLY A 118 11.51 16.76 12.20
N LYS A 119 11.42 17.99 12.73
CA LYS A 119 10.90 18.26 14.07
C LYS A 119 9.49 18.84 13.96
N LYS A 120 8.64 18.49 14.93
CA LYS A 120 7.33 19.11 15.14
C LYS A 120 7.17 19.53 16.60
N PHE A 121 6.40 20.57 16.82
CA PHE A 121 6.12 21.14 18.14
C PHE A 121 4.67 20.92 18.49
N LYS A 122 4.41 20.62 19.76
CA LYS A 122 3.06 20.46 20.31
C LYS A 122 2.86 21.40 21.50
N CYS A 123 1.78 22.16 21.48
CA CYS A 123 1.39 22.96 22.64
C CYS A 123 0.70 22.08 23.69
N GLY A 124 1.14 22.16 24.94
CA GLY A 124 0.53 21.48 26.08
C GLY A 124 -0.79 22.09 26.56
N SER A 125 -1.13 23.32 26.11
CA SER A 125 -2.38 23.98 26.51
C SER A 125 -3.49 23.79 25.49
N CYS A 126 -3.26 24.07 24.20
CA CYS A 126 -4.28 23.96 23.15
C CYS A 126 -4.15 22.68 22.30
N GLY A 127 -3.07 21.92 22.46
CA GLY A 127 -2.85 20.68 21.70
C GLY A 127 -2.42 20.88 20.25
N VAL A 128 -2.35 22.11 19.75
CA VAL A 128 -1.94 22.41 18.37
C VAL A 128 -0.54 21.88 18.08
N GLU A 129 -0.42 21.22 16.93
CA GLU A 129 0.84 20.73 16.38
C GLU A 129 1.26 21.59 15.19
N TRP A 130 2.53 22.02 15.17
CA TRP A 130 3.09 22.81 14.07
C TRP A 130 4.54 22.44 13.76
N ARG A 131 4.98 22.82 12.56
CA ARG A 131 6.35 22.69 12.05
C ARG A 131 6.97 24.07 11.88
N GLU A 132 8.25 24.18 12.21
CA GLU A 132 9.06 25.34 11.85
C GLU A 132 9.82 25.01 10.55
N ARG A 133 9.68 25.85 9.52
CA ARG A 133 10.45 25.78 8.27
C ARG A 133 11.36 26.98 8.12
#